data_AF-A0A919EGE0-F1
#
_entry.id   AF-A0A919EGE0-F1
#
_cell.length_a   1.000
_cell.length_b   1.000
_cell.length_c   1.000
_cell.angle_alpha   90.00
_cell.angle_beta   90.00
_cell.angle_gamma   90.00
#
_symmetry.space_group_name_H-M   'P 1'
#
loop_
_entity.id
_entity.type
_entity.pdbx_description
1 polymer ?
#
loop_
_entity_poly.entity_id
_entity_poly.type
_entity_poly.pdbx_seq_one_letter_code
_entity_poly.pdbx_strand_id
1 'polypeptide(L)'
;MPEPDVAADGGRAVRTAGPAEGERASDGLRCGQETGVRAELPADAGRPRAQPYTVPLSPSRRSSRMTTTTGQDFKVADLSLAVFGRKEITLAEHEMPGLMAIRKEYAASQPLAGARITGSLHMTVQTAVLIETLVALGARVRWASCNIFSTQDHAAAAVAVGPDGTPDDPRGVPVFAWKGETLEEYWWCTEQALTWPDAPTGGPNMILDDGGDATLLVHKGVEFEKAGEVPDPATADSEEYAQILTLLRRTLAESPQKWTQLASEIRGVTEETTTGVHRLYEMQQAGTLLFPAINVNDAVTKSKFDNKYGCRHSLIDGINRATDVLIGGKTAVVCGYGDVGKGCAESLRGQGARVIVTEIDPICALQAAMDGYQVTTLDEVVETADIFITATGNRDIIMASDMARMKHQAIVGNIGHFDNEIDMAGLAKIPGIVKDEVKPQVHTWTFEDGKTIIVLSEGRLLNLGNATGHPSFVMSNSFADQTLAQIELFTKPESYPTDVYVLPKHLDEKVARLHLESLGVKLTTLRPEQASYIGVPVEGPFKPDHYRY
;
A
#
# COMPACT_ATOMS: atom_id res chain seq x y z
N MET A 1 20.95 -64.15 -8.60
CA MET A 1 20.37 -65.29 -7.86
C MET A 1 19.48 -64.70 -6.77
N PRO A 2 18.25 -65.18 -6.66
CA PRO A 2 17.11 -64.48 -7.28
C PRO A 2 15.91 -64.31 -6.33
N GLU A 3 14.84 -63.74 -6.88
CA GLU A 3 13.45 -63.79 -6.42
C GLU A 3 13.01 -65.16 -5.86
N PRO A 4 11.86 -65.17 -5.18
CA PRO A 4 10.89 -66.19 -5.49
C PRO A 4 9.59 -65.59 -6.01
N ASP A 5 9.24 -66.16 -7.14
CA ASP A 5 8.05 -66.05 -7.95
C ASP A 5 7.01 -67.09 -7.49
N VAL A 6 5.84 -67.08 -8.13
CA VAL A 6 4.84 -68.17 -8.26
C VAL A 6 3.76 -68.27 -7.15
N ALA A 7 2.46 -68.47 -7.40
CA ALA A 7 1.53 -68.28 -8.54
C ALA A 7 0.12 -68.76 -8.10
N ALA A 8 -0.87 -68.48 -8.97
CA ALA A 8 -2.06 -69.30 -9.29
C ALA A 8 -3.16 -69.46 -8.20
N ASP A 9 -4.46 -69.62 -8.48
CA ASP A 9 -5.24 -69.79 -9.70
C ASP A 9 -6.75 -69.59 -9.39
N GLY A 10 -7.56 -69.38 -10.44
CA GLY A 10 -8.99 -69.73 -10.52
C GLY A 10 -10.00 -68.65 -10.09
N GLY A 11 -10.98 -68.20 -10.87
CA GLY A 11 -11.52 -68.67 -12.16
C GLY A 11 -13.05 -68.53 -12.19
N ARG A 12 -13.58 -67.94 -13.29
CA ARG A 12 -14.99 -67.92 -13.79
C ARG A 12 -16.03 -67.05 -13.04
N ALA A 13 -16.99 -66.37 -13.70
CA ALA A 13 -17.32 -66.16 -15.11
C ALA A 13 -18.32 -64.99 -15.30
N VAL A 14 -18.07 -64.19 -16.34
CA VAL A 14 -18.99 -63.71 -17.41
C VAL A 14 -20.42 -63.27 -17.04
N ARG A 15 -20.74 -62.00 -17.35
CA ARG A 15 -21.85 -61.62 -18.25
C ARG A 15 -21.67 -60.21 -18.82
N THR A 16 -21.47 -60.19 -20.13
CA THR A 16 -21.58 -59.07 -21.06
C THR A 16 -23.05 -58.75 -21.35
N ALA A 17 -23.40 -57.47 -21.49
CA ALA A 17 -24.59 -57.06 -22.22
C ALA A 17 -24.25 -55.77 -22.99
N GLY A 18 -24.19 -55.92 -24.32
CA GLY A 18 -24.20 -54.83 -25.30
C GLY A 18 -25.63 -54.40 -25.67
N PRO A 19 -25.76 -53.51 -26.67
CA PRO A 19 -26.81 -52.50 -26.75
C PRO A 19 -28.07 -52.97 -27.49
N ALA A 20 -29.17 -52.27 -27.29
CA ALA A 20 -30.39 -52.42 -28.09
C ALA A 20 -30.89 -51.06 -28.58
N GLU A 21 -31.06 -51.00 -29.89
CA GLU A 21 -31.68 -49.97 -30.73
C GLU A 21 -33.22 -50.03 -30.68
N GLY A 22 -33.86 -48.98 -31.23
CA GLY A 22 -35.26 -48.99 -31.68
C GLY A 22 -35.95 -47.64 -31.42
N GLU A 23 -35.73 -46.61 -32.25
CA GLU A 23 -36.47 -46.23 -33.48
C GLU A 23 -37.76 -45.41 -33.30
N ARG A 24 -37.73 -44.23 -33.96
CA ARG A 24 -38.80 -43.44 -34.62
C ARG A 24 -39.81 -42.64 -33.78
N ALA A 25 -39.70 -41.30 -33.88
CA ALA A 25 -40.65 -40.49 -34.64
C ALA A 25 -40.05 -39.11 -34.94
N SER A 26 -40.05 -38.78 -36.23
CA SER A 26 -39.65 -37.53 -36.86
C SER A 26 -40.77 -36.50 -36.83
N ASP A 27 -40.47 -35.25 -36.49
CA ASP A 27 -41.20 -34.09 -37.03
C ASP A 27 -40.22 -32.95 -37.29
N GLY A 28 -40.01 -32.69 -38.58
CA GLY A 28 -39.23 -31.57 -39.07
C GLY A 28 -40.10 -30.33 -39.20
N LEU A 29 -39.65 -29.21 -38.63
CA LEU A 29 -40.14 -27.91 -39.07
C LEU A 29 -39.34 -27.46 -40.29
N ARG A 30 -40.05 -27.44 -41.41
CA ARG A 30 -39.59 -26.96 -42.70
C ARG A 30 -39.42 -25.44 -42.69
N CYS A 31 -38.34 -25.04 -43.34
CA CYS A 31 -38.17 -23.77 -44.03
C CYS A 31 -39.35 -23.55 -45.01
N GLY A 32 -40.08 -22.46 -44.82
CA GLY A 32 -41.07 -21.95 -45.76
C GLY A 32 -40.51 -20.73 -46.48
N GLN A 33 -40.24 -20.89 -47.78
CA GLN A 33 -40.24 -19.78 -48.73
C GLN A 33 -41.67 -19.27 -48.87
N GLU A 34 -41.90 -17.96 -48.81
CA GLU A 34 -42.97 -17.34 -49.57
C GLU A 34 -42.65 -15.88 -49.93
N THR A 35 -42.65 -15.66 -51.24
CA THR A 35 -43.13 -14.48 -51.98
C THR A 35 -42.48 -13.11 -51.73
N GLY A 36 -41.80 -12.64 -52.78
CA GLY A 36 -41.38 -11.27 -52.91
C GLY A 36 -42.55 -10.30 -53.09
N VAL A 37 -42.37 -9.12 -52.52
CA VAL A 37 -43.02 -7.88 -52.95
C VAL A 37 -41.91 -6.82 -53.04
N ARG A 38 -41.67 -6.34 -54.26
CA ARG A 38 -40.88 -5.13 -54.52
C ARG A 38 -41.58 -3.96 -53.85
N ALA A 39 -40.86 -3.22 -53.02
CA ALA A 39 -41.23 -1.85 -52.66
C ALA A 39 -40.02 -0.95 -52.94
N GLU A 40 -40.27 0.06 -53.77
CA GLU A 40 -39.33 1.03 -54.29
C GLU A 40 -38.80 1.95 -53.17
N LEU A 41 -37.53 2.33 -53.29
CA LEU A 41 -36.89 3.38 -52.49
C LEU A 41 -37.44 4.76 -52.86
N PRO A 42 -37.74 5.64 -51.89
CA PRO A 42 -37.65 7.07 -52.09
C PRO A 42 -36.28 7.59 -51.61
N ALA A 43 -35.78 8.55 -52.38
CA ALA A 43 -34.50 9.19 -52.24
C ALA A 43 -34.37 10.08 -50.98
N ASP A 44 -33.13 10.13 -50.51
CA ASP A 44 -32.40 11.30 -49.99
C ASP A 44 -33.16 12.30 -49.10
N ALA A 45 -32.94 12.18 -47.79
CA ALA A 45 -33.11 13.27 -46.85
C ALA A 45 -31.88 13.34 -45.92
N GLY A 46 -31.12 14.42 -46.12
CA GLY A 46 -29.88 14.80 -45.46
C GLY A 46 -29.63 14.30 -44.04
N ARG A 47 -28.48 13.65 -43.85
CA ARG A 47 -27.85 13.50 -42.52
C ARG A 47 -27.26 14.86 -42.10
N PRO A 48 -27.58 15.39 -40.91
CA PRO A 48 -26.84 16.52 -40.38
C PRO A 48 -25.41 16.07 -40.05
N ARG A 49 -24.42 16.85 -40.51
CA ARG A 49 -23.00 16.71 -40.14
C ARG A 49 -22.88 16.66 -38.61
N ALA A 50 -22.23 15.63 -38.09
CA ALA A 50 -21.76 15.61 -36.72
C ALA A 50 -20.79 16.78 -36.52
N GLN A 51 -21.17 17.74 -35.68
CA GLN A 51 -20.25 18.76 -35.19
C GLN A 51 -19.31 18.11 -34.17
N PRO A 52 -17.99 18.37 -34.23
CA PRO A 52 -17.08 17.91 -33.19
C PRO A 52 -17.46 18.60 -31.88
N TYR A 53 -17.80 17.80 -30.87
CA TYR A 53 -17.92 18.27 -29.48
C TYR A 53 -16.52 18.67 -29.00
N THR A 54 -16.22 19.97 -29.05
CA THR A 54 -15.10 20.55 -28.30
C THR A 54 -15.50 20.63 -26.83
N VAL A 55 -14.96 19.72 -26.02
CA VAL A 55 -14.94 19.87 -24.55
C VAL A 55 -14.05 21.09 -24.23
N PRO A 56 -14.52 22.05 -23.42
CA PRO A 56 -13.66 23.17 -23.05
C PRO A 56 -12.48 22.65 -22.23
N LEU A 57 -11.27 22.92 -22.72
CA LEU A 57 -10.03 22.72 -21.99
C LEU A 57 -10.16 23.38 -20.61
N SER A 58 -10.01 22.59 -19.56
CA SER A 58 -9.85 23.10 -18.20
C SER A 58 -8.67 24.08 -18.19
N PRO A 59 -8.81 25.29 -17.60
CA PRO A 59 -7.72 26.23 -17.60
C PRO A 59 -6.54 25.65 -16.81
N SER A 60 -5.36 25.65 -17.44
CA SER A 60 -4.08 25.37 -16.81
C SER A 60 -4.03 26.04 -15.43
N ARG A 61 -3.92 25.25 -14.35
CA ARG A 61 -3.72 25.79 -13.00
C ARG A 61 -2.43 26.58 -13.01
N ARG A 62 -2.55 27.91 -13.06
CA ARG A 62 -1.44 28.82 -12.80
C ARG A 62 -1.06 28.63 -11.33
N SER A 63 0.24 28.43 -11.08
CA SER A 63 0.89 28.48 -9.77
C SER A 63 0.37 29.67 -8.96
N SER A 64 -0.62 29.44 -8.11
CA SER A 64 -1.00 30.36 -7.04
C SER A 64 -0.04 30.12 -5.89
N ARG A 65 0.63 31.18 -5.40
CA ARG A 65 1.38 31.14 -4.13
C ARG A 65 0.56 30.36 -3.10
N MET A 66 1.12 29.27 -2.59
CA MET A 66 0.52 28.45 -1.53
C MET A 66 0.54 29.23 -0.22
N THR A 67 -0.42 30.14 -0.07
CA THR A 67 -0.79 30.71 1.22
C THR A 67 -2.07 30.01 1.67
N THR A 68 -2.04 29.41 2.86
CA THR A 68 -3.23 28.91 3.57
C THR A 68 -4.34 29.96 3.50
N THR A 69 -5.48 29.62 2.89
CA THR A 69 -6.65 30.52 2.85
C THR A 69 -7.12 30.74 4.29
N THR A 70 -6.95 31.96 4.80
CA THR A 70 -7.52 32.54 6.03
C THR A 70 -8.03 31.55 7.09
N GLY A 71 -7.16 31.17 8.04
CA GLY A 71 -7.54 30.81 9.42
C GLY A 71 -7.74 29.33 9.76
N GLN A 72 -7.59 28.38 8.83
CA GLN A 72 -7.75 26.93 9.10
C GLN A 72 -6.43 26.17 9.00
N ASP A 73 -6.05 25.45 10.05
CA ASP A 73 -4.80 24.68 10.20
C ASP A 73 -4.93 23.25 9.66
N PHE A 74 -5.38 23.12 8.40
CA PHE A 74 -5.43 21.87 7.64
C PHE A 74 -5.55 22.19 6.14
N LYS A 75 -5.30 21.18 5.29
CA LYS A 75 -5.52 21.24 3.84
C LYS A 75 -5.97 19.87 3.32
N VAL A 76 -7.24 19.78 2.94
CA VAL A 76 -7.86 18.58 2.36
C VAL A 76 -8.59 18.94 1.07
N ALA A 77 -8.98 17.95 0.27
CA ALA A 77 -9.65 18.17 -1.02
C ALA A 77 -11.01 18.86 -0.87
N ASP A 78 -11.89 18.31 -0.03
CA ASP A 78 -13.26 18.80 0.18
C ASP A 78 -13.79 18.40 1.56
N LEU A 79 -14.02 19.38 2.44
CA LEU A 79 -14.59 19.16 3.78
C LEU A 79 -16.02 18.62 3.76
N SER A 80 -16.78 18.83 2.68
CA SER A 80 -18.17 18.37 2.59
C SER A 80 -18.27 16.83 2.63
N LEU A 81 -17.17 16.14 2.32
CA LEU A 81 -17.06 14.68 2.37
C LEU A 81 -16.98 14.11 3.79
N ALA A 82 -16.82 14.93 4.82
CA ALA A 82 -16.64 14.48 6.20
C ALA A 82 -17.77 13.57 6.70
N VAL A 83 -19.03 13.83 6.29
CA VAL A 83 -20.18 12.99 6.66
C VAL A 83 -20.09 11.60 6.05
N PHE A 84 -19.60 11.50 4.81
CA PHE A 84 -19.37 10.20 4.17
C PHE A 84 -18.20 9.47 4.85
N GLY A 85 -17.07 10.16 5.05
CA GLY A 85 -15.93 9.55 5.72
C GLY A 85 -16.22 9.09 7.14
N ARG A 86 -17.01 9.84 7.92
CA ARG A 86 -17.45 9.42 9.25
C ARG A 86 -18.21 8.09 9.22
N LYS A 87 -19.07 7.87 8.21
CA LYS A 87 -19.80 6.60 8.08
C LYS A 87 -18.85 5.44 7.80
N GLU A 88 -17.85 5.62 6.94
CA GLU A 88 -16.86 4.56 6.66
C GLU A 88 -15.92 4.32 7.84
N ILE A 89 -15.54 5.36 8.58
CA ILE A 89 -14.79 5.23 9.84
C ILE A 89 -15.58 4.38 10.84
N THR A 90 -16.87 4.65 11.04
CA THR A 90 -17.71 3.84 11.95
C THR A 90 -17.79 2.37 11.51
N LEU A 91 -17.87 2.10 10.20
CA LEU A 91 -17.81 0.72 9.70
C LEU A 91 -16.43 0.09 9.94
N ALA A 92 -15.35 0.85 9.72
CA ALA A 92 -13.99 0.39 9.94
C ALA A 92 -13.71 0.11 11.42
N GLU A 93 -14.26 0.88 12.36
CA GLU A 93 -14.14 0.61 13.80
C GLU A 93 -14.63 -0.79 14.18
N HIS A 94 -15.71 -1.29 13.54
CA HIS A 94 -16.18 -2.67 13.72
C HIS A 94 -15.21 -3.72 13.20
N GLU A 95 -14.47 -3.39 12.14
CA GLU A 95 -13.44 -4.26 11.55
C GLU A 95 -12.06 -4.04 12.17
N MET A 96 -11.90 -3.16 13.17
CA MET A 96 -10.61 -2.86 13.78
C MET A 96 -10.56 -3.19 15.29
N PRO A 97 -10.79 -4.47 15.65
CA PRO A 97 -10.91 -4.90 17.05
C PRO A 97 -9.63 -4.63 17.86
N GLY A 98 -8.45 -4.69 17.24
CA GLY A 98 -7.17 -4.40 17.89
C GLY A 98 -7.12 -2.96 18.42
N LEU A 99 -7.42 -1.98 17.55
CA LEU A 99 -7.47 -0.57 17.94
C LEU A 99 -8.59 -0.31 18.96
N MET A 100 -9.78 -0.87 18.76
CA MET A 100 -10.90 -0.64 19.68
C MET A 100 -10.62 -1.22 21.07
N ALA A 101 -9.97 -2.38 21.15
CA ALA A 101 -9.56 -2.96 22.41
C ALA A 101 -8.49 -2.11 23.12
N ILE A 102 -7.51 -1.59 22.38
CA ILE A 102 -6.48 -0.69 22.93
C ILE A 102 -7.11 0.61 23.45
N ARG A 103 -8.03 1.23 22.70
CA ARG A 103 -8.79 2.42 23.17
C ARG A 103 -9.46 2.13 24.51
N LYS A 104 -10.14 1.00 24.63
CA LYS A 104 -10.83 0.59 25.86
C LYS A 104 -9.86 0.33 27.02
N GLU A 105 -8.76 -0.37 26.76
CA GLU A 105 -7.77 -0.74 27.77
C GLU A 105 -7.10 0.49 28.38
N TYR A 106 -6.68 1.45 27.54
CA TYR A 106 -5.87 2.59 27.95
C TYR A 106 -6.67 3.88 28.18
N ALA A 107 -8.01 3.83 28.07
CA ALA A 107 -8.90 4.98 28.24
C ALA A 107 -8.67 5.73 29.55
N ALA A 108 -8.46 5.02 30.66
CA ALA A 108 -8.29 5.66 31.98
C ALA A 108 -6.86 6.22 32.18
N SER A 109 -5.84 5.54 31.65
CA SER A 109 -4.44 5.91 31.88
C SER A 109 -3.95 7.04 30.98
N GLN A 110 -4.59 7.27 29.83
CA GLN A 110 -4.21 8.30 28.85
C GLN A 110 -2.68 8.32 28.58
N PRO A 111 -2.09 7.19 28.15
CA PRO A 111 -0.63 7.01 28.14
C PRO A 111 0.10 7.97 27.20
N LEU A 112 -0.59 8.54 26.21
CA LEU A 112 -0.02 9.48 25.26
C LEU A 112 -0.33 10.95 25.61
N ALA A 113 -0.84 11.22 26.82
CA ALA A 113 -1.05 12.59 27.28
C ALA A 113 0.26 13.40 27.22
N GLY A 114 0.26 14.46 26.41
CA GLY A 114 1.44 15.31 26.17
C GLY A 114 2.28 14.92 24.95
N ALA A 115 1.96 13.80 24.29
CA ALA A 115 2.54 13.46 23.00
C ALA A 115 2.03 14.44 21.92
N ARG A 116 2.95 14.86 21.04
CA ARG A 116 2.72 15.62 19.82
C ARG A 116 3.24 14.76 18.68
N ILE A 117 2.35 13.94 18.12
CA ILE A 117 2.68 12.93 17.12
C ILE A 117 2.46 13.53 15.74
N THR A 118 3.54 13.65 14.96
CA THR A 118 3.41 13.86 13.51
C THR A 118 3.34 12.51 12.84
N GLY A 119 2.26 12.26 12.11
CA GLY A 119 2.12 11.09 11.24
C GLY A 119 2.42 11.41 9.78
N SER A 120 3.23 10.58 9.13
CA SER A 120 3.37 10.51 7.68
C SER A 120 3.04 9.07 7.26
N LEU A 121 1.78 8.85 6.91
CA LEU A 121 1.23 7.54 6.57
C LEU A 121 0.01 7.76 5.69
N HIS A 122 -0.21 6.88 4.71
CA HIS A 122 -1.37 6.90 3.80
C HIS A 122 -2.66 7.38 4.49
N MET A 123 -3.23 8.51 4.04
CA MET A 123 -4.42 9.10 4.69
C MET A 123 -5.72 8.39 4.26
N THR A 124 -5.97 7.22 4.83
CA THR A 124 -7.10 6.32 4.53
C THR A 124 -8.16 6.30 5.64
N VAL A 125 -9.29 5.62 5.40
CA VAL A 125 -10.28 5.30 6.45
C VAL A 125 -9.64 4.52 7.60
N GLN A 126 -8.74 3.58 7.31
CA GLN A 126 -8.06 2.79 8.34
C GLN A 126 -7.17 3.70 9.20
N THR A 127 -6.42 4.59 8.56
CA THR A 127 -5.54 5.55 9.23
C THR A 127 -6.33 6.55 10.05
N ALA A 128 -7.53 6.94 9.63
CA ALA A 128 -8.42 7.77 10.44
C ALA A 128 -8.76 7.11 11.79
N VAL A 129 -9.00 5.78 11.81
CA VAL A 129 -9.24 5.04 13.06
C VAL A 129 -7.97 5.00 13.93
N LEU A 130 -6.78 4.87 13.33
CA LEU A 130 -5.51 4.98 14.05
C LEU A 130 -5.34 6.38 14.67
N ILE A 131 -5.53 7.46 13.90
CA ILE A 131 -5.42 8.84 14.36
C ILE A 131 -6.36 9.07 15.56
N GLU A 132 -7.62 8.69 15.43
CA GLU A 132 -8.61 8.84 16.51
C GLU A 132 -8.29 7.95 17.72
N THR A 133 -7.57 6.82 17.52
CA THR A 133 -7.04 6.02 18.62
C THR A 133 -5.95 6.79 19.37
N LEU A 134 -4.96 7.35 18.67
CA LEU A 134 -3.89 8.13 19.30
C LEU A 134 -4.46 9.31 20.10
N VAL A 135 -5.44 10.03 19.54
CA VAL A 135 -6.15 11.12 20.22
C VAL A 135 -6.92 10.61 21.45
N ALA A 136 -7.65 9.49 21.33
CA ALA A 136 -8.37 8.89 22.46
C ALA A 136 -7.46 8.44 23.61
N LEU A 137 -6.17 8.23 23.34
CA LEU A 137 -5.15 7.91 24.33
C LEU A 137 -4.40 9.14 24.87
N GLY A 138 -4.79 10.35 24.46
CA GLY A 138 -4.31 11.62 25.00
C GLY A 138 -3.32 12.37 24.12
N ALA A 139 -2.99 11.86 22.93
CA ALA A 139 -2.06 12.53 22.02
C ALA A 139 -2.69 13.75 21.35
N ARG A 140 -1.87 14.75 21.05
CA ARG A 140 -2.14 15.69 19.96
C ARG A 140 -1.52 15.12 18.69
N VAL A 141 -2.18 15.30 17.55
CA VAL A 141 -1.74 14.73 16.27
C VAL A 141 -1.71 15.80 15.18
N ARG A 142 -0.81 15.68 14.21
CA ARG A 142 -0.83 16.34 12.90
C ARG A 142 -0.48 15.30 11.83
N TRP A 143 -1.08 15.38 10.65
CA TRP A 143 -0.95 14.29 9.67
C TRP A 143 -0.69 14.78 8.24
N ALA A 144 0.15 14.04 7.52
CA ALA A 144 0.27 14.07 6.07
C ALA A 144 0.23 12.65 5.51
N SER A 145 -0.13 12.52 4.25
CA SER A 145 0.00 11.23 3.54
C SER A 145 1.47 10.97 3.20
N CYS A 146 1.88 9.71 3.08
CA CYS A 146 3.21 9.30 2.58
C CYS A 146 3.21 8.95 1.07
N ASN A 147 2.08 9.15 0.37
CA ASN A 147 2.02 8.95 -1.07
C ASN A 147 0.92 9.79 -1.73
N ILE A 148 1.29 10.44 -2.84
CA ILE A 148 0.46 11.39 -3.61
C ILE A 148 -0.88 10.84 -4.11
N PHE A 149 -1.05 9.52 -4.22
CA PHE A 149 -2.29 8.91 -4.69
C PHE A 149 -3.03 8.09 -3.63
N SER A 150 -2.49 7.97 -2.43
CA SER A 150 -3.04 7.05 -1.42
C SER A 150 -4.16 7.63 -0.57
N THR A 151 -4.30 8.95 -0.54
CA THR A 151 -5.32 9.63 0.27
C THR A 151 -6.73 9.26 -0.17
N GLN A 152 -7.58 8.95 0.81
CA GLN A 152 -9.01 8.86 0.65
C GLN A 152 -9.62 10.17 1.15
N ASP A 153 -10.02 11.05 0.23
CA ASP A 153 -10.38 12.44 0.56
C ASP A 153 -11.51 12.56 1.60
N HIS A 154 -12.46 11.62 1.60
CA HIS A 154 -13.53 11.57 2.58
C HIS A 154 -13.02 11.24 3.99
N ALA A 155 -12.01 10.37 4.12
CA ALA A 155 -11.37 10.07 5.39
C ALA A 155 -10.57 11.27 5.89
N ALA A 156 -9.80 11.92 5.01
CA ALA A 156 -9.05 13.15 5.33
C ALA A 156 -10.00 14.25 5.84
N ALA A 157 -11.13 14.48 5.16
CA ALA A 157 -12.15 15.42 5.58
C ALA A 157 -12.77 15.06 6.94
N ALA A 158 -13.11 13.78 7.17
CA ALA A 158 -13.70 13.33 8.43
C ALA A 158 -12.75 13.46 9.63
N VAL A 159 -11.44 13.27 9.42
CA VAL A 159 -10.41 13.47 10.45
C VAL A 159 -10.21 14.95 10.73
N ALA A 160 -10.18 15.80 9.70
CA ALA A 160 -10.07 17.25 9.87
C ALA A 160 -11.29 17.84 10.62
N VAL A 161 -12.49 17.35 10.32
CA VAL A 161 -13.74 17.75 11.01
C VAL A 161 -13.80 17.17 12.43
N GLY A 162 -13.33 15.94 12.63
CA GLY A 162 -13.40 15.23 13.91
C GLY A 162 -14.78 14.60 14.19
N PRO A 163 -14.89 13.75 15.23
CA PRO A 163 -16.14 13.04 15.55
C PRO A 163 -17.25 13.96 16.08
N ASP A 164 -16.87 15.06 16.75
CA ASP A 164 -17.79 16.02 17.38
C ASP A 164 -17.86 17.37 16.66
N GLY A 165 -17.21 17.50 15.50
CA GLY A 165 -17.19 18.72 14.70
C GLY A 165 -18.19 18.72 13.54
N THR A 166 -18.27 19.84 12.85
CA THR A 166 -18.98 19.97 11.56
C THR A 166 -18.05 20.60 10.52
N PRO A 167 -18.37 20.53 9.22
CA PRO A 167 -17.57 21.24 8.20
C PRO A 167 -17.42 22.74 8.46
N ASP A 168 -18.40 23.37 9.11
CA ASP A 168 -18.37 24.81 9.45
C ASP A 168 -17.63 25.11 10.76
N ASP A 169 -17.54 24.13 11.67
CA ASP A 169 -16.84 24.21 12.96
C ASP A 169 -16.01 22.92 13.18
N PRO A 170 -14.89 22.74 12.45
CA PRO A 170 -14.07 21.55 12.54
C PRO A 170 -13.35 21.48 13.89
N ARG A 171 -13.41 20.32 14.54
CA ARG A 171 -12.82 20.05 15.86
C ARG A 171 -11.90 18.82 15.86
N GLY A 172 -11.42 18.46 14.67
CA GLY A 172 -10.61 17.29 14.45
C GLY A 172 -9.11 17.58 14.55
N VAL A 173 -8.35 16.81 13.77
CA VAL A 173 -6.89 16.85 13.72
C VAL A 173 -6.43 17.62 12.48
N PRO A 174 -5.37 18.44 12.55
CA PRO A 174 -4.71 19.00 11.37
C PRO A 174 -4.27 17.92 10.36
N VAL A 175 -4.88 17.91 9.18
CA VAL A 175 -4.56 16.98 8.08
C VAL A 175 -4.16 17.78 6.85
N PHE A 176 -3.02 17.44 6.26
CA PHE A 176 -2.49 18.00 5.03
C PHE A 176 -2.35 16.87 4.02
N ALA A 177 -3.44 16.52 3.35
CA ALA A 177 -3.49 15.39 2.45
C ALA A 177 -4.68 15.47 1.49
N TRP A 178 -4.45 15.16 0.21
CA TRP A 178 -5.51 14.89 -0.77
C TRP A 178 -5.03 13.90 -1.84
N LYS A 179 -5.97 13.29 -2.57
CA LYS A 179 -5.62 12.40 -3.68
C LYS A 179 -5.19 13.22 -4.90
N GLY A 180 -4.05 12.86 -5.49
CA GLY A 180 -3.52 13.53 -6.68
C GLY A 180 -2.68 14.77 -6.38
N GLU A 181 -1.95 14.76 -5.28
CA GLU A 181 -0.92 15.77 -4.99
C GLU A 181 0.16 15.78 -6.08
N THR A 182 0.70 16.96 -6.36
CA THR A 182 2.01 17.11 -7.01
C THR A 182 3.13 16.81 -6.01
N LEU A 183 4.36 16.55 -6.48
CA LEU A 183 5.51 16.36 -5.58
C LEU A 183 5.81 17.61 -4.73
N GLU A 184 5.59 18.81 -5.27
CA GLU A 184 5.73 20.06 -4.51
C GLU A 184 4.72 20.13 -3.36
N GLU A 185 3.45 19.79 -3.64
CA GLU A 185 2.38 19.75 -2.63
C GLU A 185 2.63 18.67 -1.57
N TYR A 186 3.12 17.50 -1.96
CA TYR A 186 3.48 16.39 -1.06
C TYR A 186 4.51 16.79 -0.01
N TRP A 187 5.62 17.40 -0.44
CA TRP A 187 6.67 17.84 0.48
C TRP A 187 6.22 19.05 1.31
N TRP A 188 5.39 19.93 0.76
CA TRP A 188 4.73 20.98 1.52
C TRP A 188 3.84 20.40 2.64
N CYS A 189 3.01 19.40 2.33
CA CYS A 189 2.16 18.70 3.31
C CYS A 189 3.00 18.09 4.43
N THR A 190 4.11 17.41 4.08
CA THR A 190 5.05 16.82 5.04
C THR A 190 5.64 17.87 5.98
N GLU A 191 6.05 19.03 5.46
CA GLU A 191 6.50 20.15 6.28
C GLU A 191 5.40 20.69 7.21
N GLN A 192 4.16 20.86 6.71
CA GLN A 192 3.05 21.35 7.54
C GLN A 192 2.71 20.39 8.68
N ALA A 193 2.81 19.07 8.45
CA ALA A 193 2.60 18.06 9.47
C ALA A 193 3.73 18.06 10.53
N LEU A 194 4.98 18.33 10.12
CA LEU A 194 6.14 18.45 11.03
C LEU A 194 6.24 19.81 11.75
N THR A 195 5.54 20.83 11.27
CA THR A 195 5.56 22.17 11.86
C THR A 195 4.40 22.32 12.84
N TRP A 196 4.71 22.51 14.12
CA TRP A 196 3.77 22.68 15.24
C TRP A 196 3.86 24.10 15.79
N PRO A 197 3.04 25.05 15.34
CA PRO A 197 3.16 26.47 15.70
C PRO A 197 3.11 26.74 17.21
N ASP A 198 2.35 25.93 17.96
CA ASP A 198 2.17 26.09 19.40
C ASP A 198 3.14 25.26 20.27
N ALA A 199 4.12 24.58 19.65
CA ALA A 199 5.09 23.77 20.37
C ALA A 199 6.36 24.58 20.71
N PRO A 200 7.06 24.28 21.83
CA PRO A 200 8.25 25.04 22.26
C PRO A 200 9.36 25.11 21.22
N THR A 201 9.60 24.03 20.48
CA THR A 201 10.58 23.95 19.39
C THR A 201 9.97 24.12 18.00
N GLY A 202 8.68 24.43 17.94
CA GLY A 202 7.93 24.43 16.69
C GLY A 202 7.66 23.04 16.11
N GLY A 203 7.86 21.95 16.87
CA GLY A 203 7.87 20.58 16.35
C GLY A 203 7.17 19.49 17.16
N PRO A 204 7.08 18.28 16.57
CA PRO A 204 6.60 17.10 17.26
C PRO A 204 7.59 16.68 18.34
N ASN A 205 7.13 15.82 19.24
CA ASN A 205 8.02 15.06 20.13
C ASN A 205 8.00 13.55 19.82
N MET A 206 7.22 13.12 18.84
CA MET A 206 7.10 11.75 18.36
C MET A 206 6.80 11.76 16.85
N ILE A 207 7.36 10.82 16.10
CA ILE A 207 7.01 10.60 14.69
C ILE A 207 6.38 9.21 14.54
N LEU A 208 5.36 9.11 13.70
CA LEU A 208 4.83 7.86 13.15
C LEU A 208 5.02 7.93 11.64
N ASP A 209 5.82 7.04 11.08
CA ASP A 209 6.28 7.11 9.69
C ASP A 209 5.97 5.81 8.93
N ASP A 210 5.80 5.94 7.62
CA ASP A 210 5.61 4.86 6.66
C ASP A 210 6.38 5.24 5.39
N GLY A 211 7.57 4.63 5.23
CA GLY A 211 8.51 4.96 4.15
C GLY A 211 9.70 5.79 4.58
N GLY A 212 9.63 6.39 5.76
CA GLY A 212 10.72 7.16 6.36
C GLY A 212 10.88 8.57 5.78
N ASP A 213 9.87 9.14 5.11
CA ASP A 213 9.99 10.45 4.46
C ASP A 213 9.98 11.61 5.46
N ALA A 214 9.14 11.54 6.50
CA ALA A 214 9.18 12.54 7.58
C ALA A 214 10.52 12.49 8.33
N THR A 215 10.99 11.27 8.60
CA THR A 215 12.29 11.02 9.23
C THR A 215 13.44 11.53 8.35
N LEU A 216 13.43 11.22 7.06
CA LEU A 216 14.42 11.69 6.08
C LEU A 216 14.49 13.21 6.06
N LEU A 217 13.33 13.88 6.00
CA LEU A 217 13.28 15.34 5.93
C LEU A 217 13.88 15.99 7.18
N VAL A 218 13.59 15.47 8.37
CA VAL A 218 14.18 15.94 9.62
C VAL A 218 15.70 15.72 9.63
N HIS A 219 16.18 14.53 9.27
CA HIS A 219 17.61 14.22 9.28
C HIS A 219 18.38 15.08 8.27
N LYS A 220 17.88 15.22 7.04
CA LYS A 220 18.49 16.06 6.00
C LYS A 220 18.43 17.55 6.33
N GLY A 221 17.35 18.00 6.94
CA GLY A 221 17.25 19.36 7.45
C GLY A 221 18.33 19.66 8.48
N VAL A 222 18.54 18.79 9.47
CA VAL A 222 19.60 18.94 10.47
C VAL A 222 21.00 18.87 9.84
N GLU A 223 21.21 17.95 8.90
CA GLU A 223 22.47 17.81 8.16
C GLU A 223 22.86 19.12 7.45
N PHE A 224 21.93 19.69 6.68
CA PHE A 224 22.20 20.91 5.91
C PHE A 224 22.22 22.19 6.75
N GLU A 225 21.44 22.26 7.85
CA GLU A 225 21.57 23.35 8.83
C GLU A 225 22.95 23.36 9.49
N LYS A 226 23.50 22.19 9.83
CA LYS A 226 24.86 22.06 10.38
C LYS A 226 25.93 22.42 9.34
N ALA A 227 25.72 22.07 8.07
CA ALA A 227 26.61 22.45 6.98
C ALA A 227 26.52 23.95 6.64
N GLY A 228 25.38 24.59 6.91
CA GLY A 228 25.10 25.98 6.56
C GLY A 228 24.75 26.19 5.08
N GLU A 229 24.57 25.11 4.31
CA GLU A 229 24.22 25.15 2.90
C GLU A 229 23.39 23.91 2.49
N VAL A 230 22.55 24.09 1.46
CA VAL A 230 21.76 23.01 0.85
C VAL A 230 22.22 22.86 -0.61
N PRO A 231 22.54 21.63 -1.08
CA PRO A 231 22.90 21.35 -2.47
C PRO A 231 21.90 21.92 -3.49
N ASP A 232 22.36 22.14 -4.72
CA ASP A 232 21.50 22.68 -5.78
C ASP A 232 20.44 21.66 -6.23
N PRO A 233 19.13 21.99 -6.20
CA PRO A 233 18.09 21.12 -6.75
C PRO A 233 18.36 20.69 -8.19
N ALA A 234 19.08 21.51 -8.98
CA ALA A 234 19.47 21.17 -10.34
C ALA A 234 20.48 20.01 -10.45
N THR A 235 21.16 19.65 -9.34
CA THR A 235 22.09 18.52 -9.28
C THR A 235 21.45 17.28 -8.63
N ALA A 236 20.14 17.29 -8.39
CA ALA A 236 19.44 16.17 -7.79
C ALA A 236 19.35 14.98 -8.76
N ASP A 237 19.47 13.76 -8.22
CA ASP A 237 19.38 12.52 -9.01
C ASP A 237 17.94 12.16 -9.40
N SER A 238 16.94 12.81 -8.80
CA SER A 238 15.52 12.62 -9.12
C SER A 238 14.73 13.92 -8.97
N GLU A 239 13.57 13.99 -9.64
CA GLU A 239 12.63 15.11 -9.51
C GLU A 239 12.15 15.29 -8.07
N GLU A 240 11.87 14.18 -7.38
CA GLU A 240 11.43 14.19 -5.99
C GLU A 240 12.52 14.72 -5.05
N TYR A 241 13.77 14.29 -5.21
CA TYR A 241 14.89 14.80 -4.40
C TYR A 241 15.16 16.29 -4.67
N ALA A 242 14.93 16.77 -5.90
CA ALA A 242 14.99 18.20 -6.21
C ALA A 242 13.96 19.02 -5.41
N GLN A 243 12.76 18.46 -5.18
CA GLN A 243 11.74 19.13 -4.35
C GLN A 243 12.17 19.18 -2.87
N ILE A 244 12.75 18.11 -2.33
CA ILE A 244 13.31 18.10 -0.97
C ILE A 244 14.39 19.18 -0.83
N LEU A 245 15.36 19.24 -1.75
CA LEU A 245 16.42 20.25 -1.72
C LEU A 245 15.86 21.68 -1.85
N THR A 246 14.82 21.87 -2.67
CA THR A 246 14.15 23.17 -2.83
C THR A 246 13.50 23.61 -1.52
N LEU A 247 12.79 22.71 -0.85
CA LEU A 247 12.16 22.95 0.44
C LEU A 247 13.20 23.25 1.52
N LEU A 248 14.26 22.43 1.63
CA LEU A 248 15.30 22.61 2.63
C LEU A 248 16.08 23.91 2.42
N ARG A 249 16.34 24.30 1.16
CA ARG A 249 16.97 25.59 0.84
C ARG A 249 16.10 26.76 1.26
N ARG A 250 14.78 26.69 1.01
CA ARG A 250 13.82 27.72 1.44
C ARG A 250 13.79 27.82 2.98
N THR A 251 13.63 26.70 3.67
CA THR A 251 13.52 26.68 5.14
C THR A 251 14.82 27.12 5.83
N LEU A 252 15.98 26.76 5.30
CA LEU A 252 17.28 27.25 5.80
C LEU A 252 17.38 28.78 5.71
N ALA A 253 16.89 29.39 4.63
CA ALA A 253 16.89 30.84 4.44
C ALA A 253 15.87 31.56 5.34
N GLU A 254 14.71 30.94 5.62
CA GLU A 254 13.66 31.50 6.46
C GLU A 254 13.96 31.35 7.97
N SER A 255 14.46 30.18 8.39
CA SER A 255 14.77 29.87 9.78
C SER A 255 15.94 28.87 9.85
N PRO A 256 17.19 29.35 10.02
CA PRO A 256 18.39 28.52 9.91
C PRO A 256 18.58 27.41 10.95
N GLN A 257 17.66 27.28 11.91
CA GLN A 257 17.70 26.31 13.01
C GLN A 257 16.38 25.57 13.18
N LYS A 258 15.46 25.66 12.19
CA LYS A 258 14.15 25.01 12.23
C LYS A 258 14.32 23.52 12.55
N TRP A 259 15.00 22.78 11.69
CA TRP A 259 15.09 21.32 11.77
C TRP A 259 15.88 20.86 12.99
N THR A 260 16.94 21.56 13.36
CA THR A 260 17.73 21.31 14.58
C THR A 260 16.89 21.51 15.83
N GLN A 261 16.05 22.54 15.90
CA GLN A 261 15.11 22.74 17.01
C GLN A 261 14.03 21.65 17.04
N LEU A 262 13.39 21.36 15.91
CA LEU A 262 12.38 20.28 15.81
C LEU A 262 12.96 18.95 16.32
N ALA A 263 14.14 18.56 15.81
CA ALA A 263 14.81 17.31 16.14
C ALA A 263 15.16 17.17 17.63
N SER A 264 15.41 18.29 18.32
CA SER A 264 15.86 18.27 19.73
C SER A 264 14.81 17.78 20.73
N GLU A 265 13.53 17.76 20.35
CA GLU A 265 12.43 17.26 21.19
C GLU A 265 11.84 15.92 20.74
N ILE A 266 12.25 15.41 19.57
CA ILE A 266 11.77 14.11 19.07
C ILE A 266 12.36 13.01 19.96
N ARG A 267 11.47 12.29 20.65
CA ARG A 267 11.82 11.18 21.53
C ARG A 267 11.96 9.85 20.80
N GLY A 268 11.43 9.75 19.59
CA GLY A 268 11.61 8.59 18.71
C GLY A 268 10.62 8.56 17.55
N VAL A 269 10.81 7.56 16.68
CA VAL A 269 9.95 7.26 15.53
C VAL A 269 9.47 5.82 15.56
N THR A 270 8.26 5.57 15.08
CA THR A 270 7.76 4.22 14.79
C THR A 270 7.56 4.08 13.28
N GLU A 271 8.21 3.11 12.65
CA GLU A 271 8.26 2.97 11.19
C GLU A 271 7.51 1.72 10.74
N GLU A 272 6.54 1.93 9.85
CA GLU A 272 5.59 0.91 9.42
C GLU A 272 6.16 -0.08 8.39
N THR A 273 7.03 0.37 7.48
CA THR A 273 7.26 -0.38 6.24
C THR A 273 8.70 -0.80 6.03
N THR A 274 8.90 -1.83 5.20
CA THR A 274 10.22 -2.45 4.98
C THR A 274 11.23 -1.44 4.43
N THR A 275 10.78 -0.56 3.53
CA THR A 275 11.61 0.47 2.90
C THR A 275 12.05 1.55 3.88
N GLY A 276 11.15 2.05 4.73
CA GLY A 276 11.52 3.03 5.76
C GLY A 276 12.44 2.43 6.82
N VAL A 277 12.21 1.17 7.21
CA VAL A 277 13.10 0.42 8.11
C VAL A 277 14.51 0.29 7.54
N HIS A 278 14.65 0.05 6.24
CA HIS A 278 15.96 0.01 5.59
C HIS A 278 16.71 1.34 5.77
N ARG A 279 16.04 2.48 5.55
CA ARG A 279 16.62 3.81 5.78
C ARG A 279 17.05 4.02 7.24
N LEU A 280 16.26 3.53 8.20
CA LEU A 280 16.62 3.59 9.62
C LEU A 280 17.89 2.80 9.91
N TYR A 281 18.01 1.58 9.39
CA TYR A 281 19.23 0.76 9.55
C TYR A 281 20.45 1.40 8.87
N GLU A 282 20.29 2.02 7.70
CA GLU A 282 21.37 2.78 7.05
C GLU A 282 21.86 3.92 7.94
N MET A 283 20.95 4.71 8.52
CA MET A 283 21.30 5.81 9.41
C MET A 283 21.93 5.33 10.73
N GLN A 284 21.45 4.20 11.28
CA GLN A 284 22.04 3.58 12.46
C GLN A 284 23.48 3.14 12.18
N GLN A 285 23.71 2.43 11.07
CA GLN A 285 25.05 1.96 10.67
C GLN A 285 26.01 3.12 10.36
N ALA A 286 25.49 4.20 9.78
CA ALA A 286 26.26 5.43 9.52
C ALA A 286 26.49 6.29 10.78
N GLY A 287 25.84 5.98 11.90
CA GLY A 287 25.89 6.78 13.12
C GLY A 287 25.22 8.16 12.98
N THR A 288 24.29 8.30 12.03
CA THR A 288 23.58 9.56 11.73
C THR A 288 22.15 9.60 12.27
N LEU A 289 21.62 8.47 12.76
CA LEU A 289 20.31 8.40 13.40
C LEU A 289 20.23 9.35 14.61
N LEU A 290 19.25 10.26 14.61
CA LEU A 290 19.15 11.33 15.61
C LEU A 290 18.38 10.92 16.88
N PHE A 291 17.44 9.97 16.77
CA PHE A 291 16.54 9.53 17.84
C PHE A 291 16.20 8.05 17.69
N PRO A 292 15.76 7.34 18.75
CA PRO A 292 15.46 5.91 18.68
C PRO A 292 14.31 5.62 17.72
N ALA A 293 14.31 4.43 17.15
CA ALA A 293 13.28 3.97 16.24
C ALA A 293 12.74 2.59 16.65
N ILE A 294 11.43 2.38 16.55
CA ILE A 294 10.84 1.03 16.55
C ILE A 294 10.46 0.66 15.12
N ASN A 295 11.08 -0.40 14.63
CA ASN A 295 10.70 -1.14 13.44
C ASN A 295 9.40 -1.90 13.74
N VAL A 296 8.28 -1.35 13.29
CA VAL A 296 6.96 -1.97 13.40
C VAL A 296 6.74 -2.99 12.29
N ASN A 297 7.38 -2.78 11.13
CA ASN A 297 7.28 -3.70 9.99
C ASN A 297 7.58 -5.16 10.38
N ASP A 298 8.60 -5.38 11.19
CA ASP A 298 9.09 -6.71 11.54
C ASP A 298 8.39 -7.35 12.74
N ALA A 299 7.31 -6.75 13.24
CA ALA A 299 6.36 -7.49 14.08
C ALA A 299 5.77 -8.67 13.27
N VAL A 300 5.52 -9.81 13.94
CA VAL A 300 4.83 -10.98 13.40
C VAL A 300 3.48 -10.57 12.84
N THR A 301 2.69 -9.89 13.66
CA THR A 301 1.34 -9.43 13.34
C THR A 301 1.30 -8.36 12.26
N LYS A 302 2.44 -7.75 11.93
CA LYS A 302 2.58 -6.85 10.78
C LYS A 302 3.05 -7.63 9.56
N SER A 303 4.34 -7.97 9.46
CA SER A 303 4.95 -8.54 8.26
C SER A 303 4.22 -9.78 7.70
N LYS A 304 3.74 -10.68 8.57
CA LYS A 304 3.09 -11.94 8.13
C LYS A 304 1.60 -11.84 7.90
N PHE A 305 0.98 -10.70 8.23
CA PHE A 305 -0.45 -10.49 8.02
C PHE A 305 -0.70 -9.37 7.04
N ASP A 306 -0.18 -8.18 7.30
CA ASP A 306 -0.31 -7.00 6.46
C ASP A 306 0.29 -7.24 5.07
N ASN A 307 1.62 -7.39 5.03
CA ASN A 307 2.35 -7.46 3.76
C ASN A 307 1.86 -8.66 2.93
N LYS A 308 1.45 -9.77 3.56
CA LYS A 308 0.96 -10.96 2.86
C LYS A 308 -0.54 -10.91 2.56
N TYR A 309 -1.40 -10.93 3.58
CA TYR A 309 -2.86 -11.05 3.38
C TYR A 309 -3.51 -9.73 2.96
N GLY A 310 -2.95 -8.59 3.36
CA GLY A 310 -3.34 -7.28 2.86
C GLY A 310 -3.09 -7.15 1.36
N CYS A 311 -1.90 -7.52 0.89
CA CYS A 311 -1.59 -7.50 -0.54
C CYS A 311 -2.37 -8.58 -1.32
N ARG A 312 -2.63 -9.74 -0.70
CA ARG A 312 -3.53 -10.76 -1.28
C ARG A 312 -4.93 -10.20 -1.54
N HIS A 313 -5.45 -9.35 -0.67
CA HIS A 313 -6.74 -8.69 -0.87
C HIS A 313 -6.66 -7.57 -1.91
N SER A 314 -5.71 -6.65 -1.70
CA SER A 314 -5.73 -5.33 -2.31
C SER A 314 -5.07 -5.24 -3.69
N LEU A 315 -4.15 -6.16 -4.03
CA LEU A 315 -3.54 -6.20 -5.37
C LEU A 315 -4.62 -6.34 -6.45
N ILE A 316 -5.44 -7.39 -6.33
CA ILE A 316 -6.46 -7.69 -7.35
C ILE A 316 -7.57 -6.66 -7.34
N ASP A 317 -7.89 -6.03 -6.21
CA ASP A 317 -8.84 -4.91 -6.16
C ASP A 317 -8.32 -3.72 -6.98
N GLY A 318 -7.04 -3.34 -6.80
CA GLY A 318 -6.39 -2.31 -7.61
C GLY A 318 -6.41 -2.61 -9.10
N ILE A 319 -6.06 -3.84 -9.50
CA ILE A 319 -6.10 -4.28 -10.91
C ILE A 319 -7.53 -4.22 -11.46
N ASN A 320 -8.51 -4.72 -10.69
CA ASN A 320 -9.91 -4.77 -11.10
C ASN A 320 -10.47 -3.36 -11.31
N ARG A 321 -10.36 -2.47 -10.33
CA ARG A 321 -10.87 -1.09 -10.44
C ARG A 321 -10.16 -0.30 -11.53
N ALA A 322 -8.88 -0.58 -11.76
CA ALA A 322 -8.12 0.09 -12.80
C ALA A 322 -8.52 -0.36 -14.22
N THR A 323 -8.65 -1.67 -14.44
CA THR A 323 -8.63 -2.22 -15.81
C THR A 323 -9.83 -3.07 -16.17
N ASP A 324 -10.58 -3.57 -15.19
CA ASP A 324 -11.65 -4.55 -15.37
C ASP A 324 -11.21 -5.80 -16.15
N VAL A 325 -9.89 -6.06 -16.23
CA VAL A 325 -9.33 -7.17 -17.00
C VAL A 325 -9.70 -8.50 -16.36
N LEU A 326 -10.09 -9.48 -17.18
CA LEU A 326 -10.19 -10.85 -16.70
C LEU A 326 -8.79 -11.37 -16.35
N ILE A 327 -8.53 -11.59 -15.06
CA ILE A 327 -7.29 -12.20 -14.55
C ILE A 327 -7.21 -13.70 -14.90
N GLY A 328 -8.34 -14.41 -14.85
CA GLY A 328 -8.39 -15.85 -15.14
C GLY A 328 -7.84 -16.20 -16.52
N GLY A 329 -6.93 -17.18 -16.57
CA GLY A 329 -6.27 -17.65 -17.79
C GLY A 329 -5.13 -16.78 -18.31
N LYS A 330 -4.90 -15.58 -17.73
CA LYS A 330 -3.78 -14.71 -18.08
C LYS A 330 -2.48 -15.22 -17.47
N THR A 331 -1.36 -14.83 -18.07
CA THR A 331 -0.02 -15.02 -17.47
C THR A 331 0.34 -13.75 -16.70
N ALA A 332 0.60 -13.90 -15.41
CA ALA A 332 0.97 -12.80 -14.54
C ALA A 332 2.38 -13.02 -13.97
N VAL A 333 3.25 -12.03 -14.09
CA VAL A 333 4.61 -12.04 -13.56
C VAL A 333 4.63 -11.22 -12.26
N VAL A 334 5.12 -11.83 -11.19
CA VAL A 334 5.37 -11.17 -9.91
C VAL A 334 6.88 -11.11 -9.70
N CYS A 335 7.44 -9.90 -9.67
CA CYS A 335 8.86 -9.69 -9.42
C CYS A 335 9.09 -9.53 -7.92
N GLY A 336 9.80 -10.48 -7.31
CA GLY A 336 9.98 -10.58 -5.86
C GLY A 336 8.97 -11.51 -5.21
N TYR A 337 9.44 -12.33 -4.26
CA TYR A 337 8.67 -13.34 -3.54
C TYR A 337 8.92 -13.27 -2.03
N GLY A 338 9.13 -12.05 -1.51
CA GLY A 338 8.98 -11.73 -0.10
C GLY A 338 7.52 -11.85 0.38
N ASP A 339 7.16 -11.23 1.50
CA ASP A 339 5.79 -11.34 2.03
C ASP A 339 4.74 -10.71 1.10
N VAL A 340 5.05 -9.55 0.51
CA VAL A 340 4.22 -8.89 -0.51
C VAL A 340 4.05 -9.79 -1.73
N GLY A 341 5.16 -10.22 -2.33
CA GLY A 341 5.16 -11.10 -3.50
C GLY A 341 4.39 -12.41 -3.28
N LYS A 342 4.49 -13.02 -2.09
CA LYS A 342 3.69 -14.18 -1.70
C LYS A 342 2.19 -13.87 -1.72
N GLY A 343 1.77 -12.75 -1.13
CA GLY A 343 0.38 -12.29 -1.17
C GLY A 343 -0.14 -12.06 -2.58
N CYS A 344 0.68 -11.40 -3.42
CA CYS A 344 0.39 -11.13 -4.82
C CYS A 344 0.21 -12.42 -5.65
N ALA A 345 1.15 -13.35 -5.52
CA ALA A 345 1.10 -14.62 -6.24
C ALA A 345 -0.09 -15.49 -5.78
N GLU A 346 -0.43 -15.46 -4.49
CA GLU A 346 -1.57 -16.19 -3.94
C GLU A 346 -2.90 -15.66 -4.52
N SER A 347 -3.09 -14.34 -4.58
CA SER A 347 -4.34 -13.74 -5.07
C SER A 347 -4.52 -13.90 -6.59
N LEU A 348 -3.46 -13.69 -7.36
CA LEU A 348 -3.47 -13.91 -8.81
C LEU A 348 -3.77 -15.38 -9.14
N ARG A 349 -3.13 -16.34 -8.45
CA ARG A 349 -3.43 -17.77 -8.60
C ARG A 349 -4.86 -18.09 -8.20
N GLY A 350 -5.36 -17.49 -7.11
CA GLY A 350 -6.74 -17.63 -6.64
C GLY A 350 -7.78 -17.17 -7.67
N GLN A 351 -7.44 -16.23 -8.55
CA GLN A 351 -8.27 -15.79 -9.68
C GLN A 351 -8.06 -16.62 -10.95
N GLY A 352 -7.23 -17.65 -10.92
CA GLY A 352 -6.95 -18.55 -12.05
C GLY A 352 -5.89 -18.02 -13.03
N ALA A 353 -5.04 -17.07 -12.62
CA ALA A 353 -3.88 -16.68 -13.42
C ALA A 353 -2.80 -17.77 -13.40
N ARG A 354 -2.04 -17.86 -14.50
CA ARG A 354 -0.78 -18.58 -14.59
C ARG A 354 0.33 -17.68 -14.06
N VAL A 355 0.67 -17.85 -12.79
CA VAL A 355 1.63 -16.98 -12.11
C VAL A 355 3.06 -17.45 -12.34
N ILE A 356 3.93 -16.51 -12.68
CA ILE A 356 5.37 -16.67 -12.83
C ILE A 356 6.04 -15.72 -11.83
N VAL A 357 7.11 -16.17 -11.19
CA VAL A 357 7.88 -15.40 -10.21
C VAL A 357 9.27 -15.14 -10.73
N THR A 358 9.80 -13.93 -10.49
CA THR A 358 11.23 -13.64 -10.60
C THR A 358 11.79 -13.40 -9.20
N GLU A 359 12.98 -13.93 -8.91
CA GLU A 359 13.61 -13.82 -7.60
C GLU A 359 15.13 -13.83 -7.70
N ILE A 360 15.75 -13.09 -6.79
CA ILE A 360 17.21 -13.04 -6.58
C ILE A 360 17.63 -13.89 -5.38
N ASP A 361 16.75 -14.06 -4.39
CA ASP A 361 17.04 -14.85 -3.20
C ASP A 361 16.70 -16.33 -3.46
N PRO A 362 17.67 -17.26 -3.37
CA PRO A 362 17.44 -18.68 -3.62
C PRO A 362 16.47 -19.34 -2.63
N ILE A 363 16.35 -18.83 -1.39
CA ILE A 363 15.38 -19.32 -0.40
C ILE A 363 13.97 -18.95 -0.85
N CYS A 364 13.74 -17.68 -1.23
CA CYS A 364 12.45 -17.22 -1.74
C CYS A 364 12.08 -17.89 -3.06
N ALA A 365 13.04 -18.03 -3.99
CA ALA A 365 12.85 -18.76 -5.24
C ALA A 365 12.47 -20.23 -5.00
N LEU A 366 13.14 -20.91 -4.07
CA LEU A 366 12.79 -22.28 -3.71
C LEU A 366 11.38 -22.35 -3.10
N GLN A 367 10.98 -21.40 -2.26
CA GLN A 367 9.60 -21.32 -1.76
C GLN A 367 8.60 -21.16 -2.90
N ALA A 368 8.83 -20.24 -3.84
CA ALA A 368 7.95 -20.04 -4.99
C ALA A 368 7.80 -21.32 -5.83
N ALA A 369 8.92 -22.01 -6.10
CA ALA A 369 8.90 -23.29 -6.82
C ALA A 369 8.13 -24.37 -6.05
N MET A 370 8.32 -24.46 -4.73
CA MET A 370 7.61 -25.42 -3.86
C MET A 370 6.12 -25.11 -3.70
N ASP A 371 5.72 -23.84 -3.81
CA ASP A 371 4.33 -23.41 -3.85
C ASP A 371 3.67 -23.69 -5.21
N GLY A 372 4.44 -24.12 -6.22
CA GLY A 372 3.98 -24.52 -7.55
C GLY A 372 4.05 -23.43 -8.61
N TYR A 373 4.83 -22.37 -8.39
CA TYR A 373 5.06 -21.30 -9.36
C TYR A 373 6.28 -21.59 -10.23
N GLN A 374 6.21 -21.22 -11.52
CA GLN A 374 7.42 -21.16 -12.33
C GLN A 374 8.30 -20.02 -11.83
N VAL A 375 9.58 -20.29 -11.59
CA VAL A 375 10.59 -19.27 -11.29
C VAL A 375 11.51 -19.11 -12.49
N THR A 376 11.62 -17.91 -13.03
CA THR A 376 12.46 -17.59 -14.19
C THR A 376 12.87 -16.11 -14.17
N THR A 377 13.65 -15.66 -15.15
CA THR A 377 14.01 -14.25 -15.31
C THR A 377 12.92 -13.47 -16.05
N LEU A 378 12.88 -12.15 -15.86
CA LEU A 378 11.95 -11.28 -16.58
C LEU A 378 12.15 -11.38 -18.10
N ASP A 379 13.40 -11.46 -18.56
CA ASP A 379 13.77 -11.55 -19.98
C ASP A 379 13.10 -12.70 -20.73
N GLU A 380 12.89 -13.84 -20.06
CA GLU A 380 12.29 -15.04 -20.67
C GLU A 380 10.78 -14.91 -20.89
N VAL A 381 10.12 -13.98 -20.19
CA VAL A 381 8.65 -13.91 -20.11
C VAL A 381 8.06 -12.56 -20.50
N VAL A 382 8.87 -11.51 -20.59
CA VAL A 382 8.43 -10.12 -20.82
C VAL A 382 7.61 -9.95 -22.10
N GLU A 383 7.90 -10.71 -23.15
CA GLU A 383 7.19 -10.60 -24.44
C GLU A 383 5.82 -11.30 -24.46
N THR A 384 5.55 -12.18 -23.50
CA THR A 384 4.38 -13.08 -23.54
C THR A 384 3.38 -12.86 -22.41
N ALA A 385 3.81 -12.37 -21.26
CA ALA A 385 2.93 -12.16 -20.11
C ALA A 385 1.96 -10.98 -20.29
N ASP A 386 0.85 -11.03 -19.56
CA ASP A 386 -0.26 -10.08 -19.61
C ASP A 386 -0.18 -9.01 -18.52
N ILE A 387 0.26 -9.40 -17.33
CA ILE A 387 0.25 -8.57 -16.12
C ILE A 387 1.63 -8.66 -15.48
N PHE A 388 2.23 -7.53 -15.14
CA PHE A 388 3.53 -7.42 -14.49
C PHE A 388 3.38 -6.64 -13.20
N ILE A 389 3.70 -7.27 -12.07
CA ILE A 389 3.63 -6.68 -10.73
C ILE A 389 5.00 -6.70 -10.10
N THR A 390 5.54 -5.51 -9.78
CA THR A 390 6.78 -5.38 -9.00
C THR A 390 6.47 -5.32 -7.50
N ALA A 391 7.18 -6.13 -6.71
CA ALA A 391 6.94 -6.33 -5.27
C ALA A 391 8.27 -6.59 -4.53
N THR A 392 9.34 -5.91 -4.93
CA THR A 392 10.71 -6.18 -4.44
C THR A 392 11.15 -5.22 -3.34
N GLY A 393 10.61 -4.00 -3.29
CA GLY A 393 11.14 -2.92 -2.47
C GLY A 393 12.53 -2.42 -2.90
N ASN A 394 12.98 -2.80 -4.11
CA ASN A 394 14.25 -2.41 -4.71
C ASN A 394 14.01 -1.38 -5.83
N ARG A 395 14.94 -1.19 -6.76
CA ARG A 395 14.81 -0.30 -7.91
C ARG A 395 15.21 -0.99 -9.21
N ASP A 396 14.86 -0.38 -10.35
CA ASP A 396 15.30 -0.79 -11.68
C ASP A 396 14.90 -2.25 -12.03
N ILE A 397 13.68 -2.65 -11.65
CA ILE A 397 13.17 -4.01 -11.83
C ILE A 397 12.54 -4.21 -13.21
N ILE A 398 11.74 -3.25 -13.65
CA ILE A 398 11.17 -3.21 -15.01
C ILE A 398 11.66 -1.93 -15.67
N MET A 399 12.59 -2.08 -16.61
CA MET A 399 13.17 -0.95 -17.32
C MET A 399 12.29 -0.50 -18.49
N ALA A 400 12.52 0.72 -18.99
CA ALA A 400 11.87 1.21 -20.20
C ALA A 400 12.10 0.28 -21.41
N SER A 401 13.27 -0.36 -21.47
CA SER A 401 13.60 -1.38 -22.48
C SER A 401 12.74 -2.65 -22.38
N ASP A 402 12.34 -3.03 -21.17
CA ASP A 402 11.49 -4.21 -20.95
C ASP A 402 10.05 -3.90 -21.35
N MET A 403 9.55 -2.74 -20.94
CA MET A 403 8.24 -2.22 -21.35
C MET A 403 8.12 -2.11 -22.87
N ALA A 404 9.19 -1.71 -23.56
CA ALA A 404 9.26 -1.68 -25.01
C ALA A 404 9.24 -3.07 -25.67
N ARG A 405 9.38 -4.17 -24.92
CA ARG A 405 9.28 -5.57 -25.42
C ARG A 405 7.94 -6.23 -25.07
N MET A 406 7.23 -5.74 -24.06
CA MET A 406 5.91 -6.25 -23.67
C MET A 406 4.92 -6.27 -24.83
N LYS A 407 3.94 -7.18 -24.79
CA LYS A 407 2.88 -7.24 -25.80
C LYS A 407 1.91 -6.07 -25.69
N HIS A 408 1.16 -5.83 -26.77
CA HIS A 408 0.08 -4.84 -26.79
C HIS A 408 -0.94 -5.11 -25.68
N GLN A 409 -1.32 -4.06 -24.95
CA GLN A 409 -2.20 -4.04 -23.78
C GLN A 409 -1.71 -4.83 -22.56
N ALA A 410 -0.41 -5.11 -22.43
CA ALA A 410 0.15 -5.58 -21.17
C ALA A 410 -0.07 -4.54 -20.06
N ILE A 411 -0.36 -5.02 -18.85
CA ILE A 411 -0.57 -4.19 -17.66
C ILE A 411 0.69 -4.23 -16.81
N VAL A 412 1.18 -3.06 -16.42
CA VAL A 412 2.33 -2.87 -15.55
C VAL A 412 1.90 -2.11 -14.31
N GLY A 413 2.15 -2.69 -13.14
CA GLY A 413 1.86 -2.07 -11.86
C GLY A 413 2.93 -2.39 -10.84
N ASN A 414 3.06 -1.51 -9.86
CA ASN A 414 3.96 -1.69 -8.74
C ASN A 414 3.15 -1.72 -7.44
N ILE A 415 3.53 -2.59 -6.52
CA ILE A 415 2.96 -2.67 -5.18
C ILE A 415 4.05 -2.64 -4.09
N GLY A 416 5.31 -2.40 -4.47
CA GLY A 416 6.34 -1.93 -3.56
C GLY A 416 6.25 -0.42 -3.30
N HIS A 417 7.01 0.08 -2.32
CA HIS A 417 6.72 1.35 -1.65
C HIS A 417 6.89 2.63 -2.52
N PHE A 418 7.99 2.75 -3.27
CA PHE A 418 8.28 3.90 -4.16
C PHE A 418 7.95 3.59 -5.63
N ASP A 419 8.09 4.57 -6.52
CA ASP A 419 7.85 4.41 -7.97
C ASP A 419 9.03 3.87 -8.78
N ASN A 420 10.19 3.71 -8.17
CA ASN A 420 11.45 3.39 -8.86
C ASN A 420 11.71 1.89 -9.10
N GLU A 421 10.79 0.99 -8.74
CA GLU A 421 10.81 -0.39 -9.25
C GLU A 421 10.56 -0.42 -10.77
N ILE A 422 9.80 0.55 -11.29
CA ILE A 422 9.51 0.71 -12.71
C ILE A 422 10.23 1.97 -13.20
N ASP A 423 10.94 1.87 -14.33
CA ASP A 423 11.64 3.00 -14.94
C ASP A 423 10.66 3.96 -15.66
N MET A 424 9.85 4.67 -14.88
CA MET A 424 8.88 5.65 -15.36
C MET A 424 9.55 6.85 -16.02
N ALA A 425 10.69 7.29 -15.48
CA ALA A 425 11.46 8.40 -16.02
C ALA A 425 12.08 8.07 -17.38
N GLY A 426 12.61 6.86 -17.54
CA GLY A 426 13.11 6.36 -18.82
C GLY A 426 11.99 6.17 -19.83
N LEU A 427 10.84 5.63 -19.41
CA LEU A 427 9.65 5.49 -20.26
C LEU A 427 9.20 6.84 -20.82
N ALA A 428 9.10 7.87 -19.97
CA ALA A 428 8.71 9.22 -20.36
C ALA A 428 9.69 9.91 -21.32
N LYS A 429 10.95 9.45 -21.38
CA LYS A 429 12.01 10.00 -22.25
C LYS A 429 12.10 9.32 -23.62
N ILE A 430 11.35 8.24 -23.86
CA ILE A 430 11.38 7.53 -25.14
C ILE A 430 10.87 8.48 -26.25
N PRO A 431 11.64 8.70 -27.33
CA PRO A 431 11.18 9.52 -28.45
C PRO A 431 9.87 9.00 -29.04
N GLY A 432 8.93 9.92 -29.29
CA GLY A 432 7.65 9.61 -29.93
C GLY A 432 6.64 8.86 -29.07
N ILE A 433 6.96 8.53 -27.80
CA ILE A 433 6.00 7.87 -26.91
C ILE A 433 4.85 8.82 -26.55
N VAL A 434 3.63 8.28 -26.53
CA VAL A 434 2.43 9.05 -26.19
C VAL A 434 1.82 8.50 -24.91
N LYS A 435 1.82 9.31 -23.84
CA LYS A 435 1.07 9.08 -22.61
C LYS A 435 -0.35 9.61 -22.79
N ASP A 436 -1.36 8.77 -22.55
CA ASP A 436 -2.77 9.15 -22.55
C ASP A 436 -3.46 8.67 -21.27
N GLU A 437 -4.19 9.55 -20.60
CA GLU A 437 -4.93 9.23 -19.38
C GLU A 437 -6.30 8.66 -19.73
N VAL A 438 -6.53 7.39 -19.40
CA VAL A 438 -7.84 6.74 -19.59
C VAL A 438 -8.81 7.21 -18.52
N LYS A 439 -8.34 7.22 -17.28
CA LYS A 439 -9.01 7.69 -16.06
C LYS A 439 -7.95 7.92 -14.98
N PRO A 440 -8.27 8.55 -13.84
CA PRO A 440 -7.30 8.77 -12.78
C PRO A 440 -6.51 7.51 -12.42
N GLN A 441 -5.18 7.65 -12.37
CA GLN A 441 -4.21 6.58 -12.08
C GLN A 441 -4.19 5.42 -13.09
N VAL A 442 -4.78 5.58 -14.28
CA VAL A 442 -4.70 4.59 -15.38
C VAL A 442 -4.27 5.28 -16.66
N HIS A 443 -3.05 4.99 -17.07
CA HIS A 443 -2.46 5.61 -18.26
C HIS A 443 -2.10 4.56 -19.29
N THR A 444 -2.36 4.88 -20.55
CA THR A 444 -1.77 4.15 -21.67
C THR A 444 -0.50 4.82 -22.12
N TRP A 445 0.48 4.01 -22.51
CA TRP A 445 1.74 4.47 -23.10
C TRP A 445 1.90 3.80 -24.46
N THR A 446 1.78 4.60 -25.52
CA THR A 446 1.83 4.13 -26.90
C THR A 446 3.19 4.43 -27.52
N PHE A 447 3.89 3.39 -27.94
CA PHE A 447 5.19 3.45 -28.64
C PHE A 447 5.00 3.85 -30.11
N GLU A 448 6.08 4.27 -30.78
CA GLU A 448 6.06 4.71 -32.19
C GLU A 448 5.54 3.64 -33.16
N ASP A 449 5.72 2.35 -32.83
CA ASP A 449 5.22 1.21 -33.60
C ASP A 449 3.71 0.96 -33.42
N GLY A 450 3.03 1.78 -32.62
CA GLY A 450 1.61 1.67 -32.30
C GLY A 450 1.27 0.66 -31.20
N LYS A 451 2.28 0.00 -30.62
CA LYS A 451 2.08 -0.86 -29.45
C LYS A 451 1.76 0.00 -28.23
N THR A 452 0.88 -0.48 -27.37
CA THR A 452 0.42 0.27 -26.19
C THR A 452 0.51 -0.62 -24.97
N ILE A 453 0.98 -0.09 -23.85
CA ILE A 453 0.89 -0.75 -22.53
C ILE A 453 0.02 0.09 -21.59
N ILE A 454 -0.46 -0.54 -20.51
CA ILE A 454 -1.26 0.12 -19.47
C ILE A 454 -0.40 0.20 -18.21
N VAL A 455 -0.18 1.41 -17.70
CA VAL A 455 0.57 1.63 -16.46
C VAL A 455 -0.37 2.11 -15.36
N LEU A 456 -0.31 1.43 -14.23
CA LEU A 456 -1.14 1.71 -13.05
C LEU A 456 -0.42 2.68 -12.11
N SER A 457 -1.17 3.67 -11.61
CA SER A 457 -0.72 4.66 -10.62
C SER A 457 0.62 5.33 -10.93
N GLU A 458 0.96 5.45 -12.21
CA GLU A 458 2.24 6.02 -12.67
C GLU A 458 3.47 5.36 -12.01
N GLY A 459 3.39 4.05 -11.76
CA GLY A 459 4.46 3.28 -11.12
C GLY A 459 4.46 3.34 -9.58
N ARG A 460 3.59 4.12 -8.94
CA ARG A 460 3.38 4.09 -7.48
C ARG A 460 2.50 2.91 -7.06
N LEU A 461 2.45 2.66 -5.74
CA LEU A 461 1.64 1.65 -5.06
C LEU A 461 0.20 1.55 -5.62
N LEU A 462 -0.05 0.58 -6.50
CA LEU A 462 -1.30 0.46 -7.26
C LEU A 462 -2.51 0.13 -6.38
N ASN A 463 -2.31 -0.61 -5.29
CA ASN A 463 -3.41 -1.05 -4.42
C ASN A 463 -4.05 0.14 -3.68
N LEU A 464 -3.27 1.17 -3.36
CA LEU A 464 -3.73 2.42 -2.77
C LEU A 464 -4.09 3.47 -3.83
N GLY A 465 -3.30 3.54 -4.90
CA GLY A 465 -3.53 4.50 -5.97
C GLY A 465 -4.80 4.21 -6.78
N ASN A 466 -5.01 2.96 -7.19
CA ASN A 466 -6.17 2.54 -7.99
C ASN A 466 -7.35 2.01 -7.15
N ALA A 467 -7.16 1.70 -5.87
CA ALA A 467 -8.21 1.21 -4.99
C ALA A 467 -8.14 1.86 -3.60
N THR A 468 -8.29 1.07 -2.53
CA THR A 468 -8.41 1.55 -1.14
C THR A 468 -7.35 0.97 -0.22
N GLY A 469 -6.30 0.35 -0.75
CA GLY A 469 -5.27 -0.31 0.04
C GLY A 469 -5.78 -1.55 0.79
N HIS A 470 -5.14 -1.87 1.90
CA HIS A 470 -5.47 -3.03 2.72
C HIS A 470 -6.80 -2.85 3.46
N PRO A 471 -7.55 -3.94 3.70
CA PRO A 471 -8.82 -3.86 4.39
C PRO A 471 -8.62 -3.57 5.89
N SER A 472 -9.62 -2.97 6.52
CA SER A 472 -9.55 -2.50 7.91
C SER A 472 -9.13 -3.58 8.91
N PHE A 473 -9.62 -4.83 8.77
CA PHE A 473 -9.23 -5.93 9.64
C PHE A 473 -7.74 -6.27 9.59
N VAL A 474 -7.13 -6.18 8.41
CA VAL A 474 -5.69 -6.38 8.26
C VAL A 474 -4.94 -5.20 8.90
N MET A 475 -5.33 -3.96 8.57
CA MET A 475 -4.68 -2.76 9.13
C MET A 475 -4.85 -2.63 10.65
N SER A 476 -5.89 -3.24 11.23
CA SER A 476 -6.05 -3.34 12.68
C SER A 476 -4.88 -4.02 13.37
N ASN A 477 -4.18 -4.94 12.71
CA ASN A 477 -3.00 -5.59 13.27
C ASN A 477 -1.84 -4.59 13.30
N SER A 478 -1.45 -4.09 12.13
CA SER A 478 -0.36 -3.12 11.95
C SER A 478 -0.53 -1.88 12.81
N PHE A 479 -1.76 -1.36 12.91
CA PHE A 479 -2.02 -0.13 13.66
C PHE A 479 -2.14 -0.36 15.17
N ALA A 480 -2.50 -1.57 15.59
CA ALA A 480 -2.34 -1.96 16.99
C ALA A 480 -0.85 -2.03 17.37
N ASP A 481 0.00 -2.61 16.51
CA ASP A 481 1.45 -2.61 16.70
C ASP A 481 2.02 -1.19 16.74
N GLN A 482 1.64 -0.32 15.78
CA GLN A 482 2.03 1.09 15.77
C GLN A 482 1.61 1.82 17.06
N THR A 483 0.37 1.62 17.51
CA THR A 483 -0.13 2.27 18.72
C THR A 483 0.63 1.81 19.97
N LEU A 484 0.91 0.51 20.09
CA LEU A 484 1.69 -0.03 21.20
C LEU A 484 3.15 0.44 21.15
N ALA A 485 3.75 0.53 19.96
CA ALA A 485 5.09 1.07 19.77
C ALA A 485 5.18 2.55 20.20
N GLN A 486 4.18 3.36 19.84
CA GLN A 486 4.08 4.77 20.28
C GLN A 486 3.98 4.88 21.80
N ILE A 487 3.15 4.03 22.44
CA ILE A 487 3.05 3.97 23.90
C ILE A 487 4.39 3.59 24.53
N GLU A 488 5.06 2.55 24.03
CA GLU A 488 6.35 2.10 24.57
C GLU A 488 7.42 3.20 24.49
N LEU A 489 7.65 3.79 23.31
CA LEU A 489 8.65 4.85 23.15
C LEU A 489 8.33 6.08 24.01
N PHE A 490 7.06 6.49 24.07
CA PHE A 490 6.68 7.71 24.78
C PHE A 490 6.76 7.56 26.31
N THR A 491 6.36 6.39 26.84
CA THR A 491 6.24 6.15 28.28
C THR A 491 7.49 5.54 28.92
N LYS A 492 8.39 4.95 28.12
CA LYS A 492 9.62 4.30 28.60
C LYS A 492 10.88 4.79 27.89
N PRO A 493 11.12 6.11 27.77
CA PRO A 493 12.26 6.64 26.99
C PRO A 493 13.62 6.11 27.47
N GLU A 494 13.78 5.82 28.76
CA GLU A 494 15.04 5.27 29.30
C GLU A 494 15.36 3.84 28.80
N SER A 495 14.37 3.11 28.29
CA SER A 495 14.56 1.77 27.72
C SER A 495 14.98 1.79 26.26
N TYR A 496 14.98 2.96 25.61
CA TYR A 496 15.20 3.12 24.18
C TYR A 496 16.25 4.21 23.90
N PRO A 497 17.55 4.00 24.23
CA PRO A 497 18.60 4.85 23.69
C PRO A 497 18.60 4.81 22.15
N THR A 498 19.20 5.80 21.49
CA THR A 498 19.21 5.91 20.02
C THR A 498 19.75 4.64 19.35
N ASP A 499 18.82 3.85 18.82
CA ASP A 499 19.04 2.59 18.13
C ASP A 499 17.74 2.20 17.39
N VAL A 500 17.77 1.13 16.59
CA VAL A 500 16.60 0.55 15.92
C VAL A 500 16.17 -0.73 16.66
N TYR A 501 14.97 -0.70 17.24
CA TYR A 501 14.39 -1.80 18.02
C TYR A 501 13.27 -2.49 17.25
N VAL A 502 12.93 -3.71 17.65
CA VAL A 502 11.70 -4.39 17.23
C VAL A 502 10.71 -4.43 18.39
N LEU A 503 9.42 -4.52 18.08
CA LEU A 503 8.39 -4.64 19.11
C LEU A 503 8.60 -5.93 19.95
N PRO A 504 8.51 -5.87 21.29
CA PRO A 504 8.63 -7.05 22.13
C PRO A 504 7.61 -8.14 21.77
N LYS A 505 8.06 -9.41 21.70
CA LYS A 505 7.24 -10.56 21.27
C LYS A 505 5.91 -10.72 22.03
N HIS A 506 5.86 -10.36 23.31
CA HIS A 506 4.63 -10.46 24.10
C HIS A 506 3.56 -9.43 23.67
N LEU A 507 3.97 -8.27 23.12
CA LEU A 507 3.03 -7.28 22.56
C LEU A 507 2.50 -7.75 21.21
N ASP A 508 3.34 -8.37 20.42
CA ASP A 508 2.98 -9.01 19.15
C ASP A 508 1.93 -10.13 19.37
N GLU A 509 2.18 -11.03 20.32
CA GLU A 509 1.20 -12.05 20.73
C GLU A 509 -0.08 -11.44 21.32
N LYS A 510 0.02 -10.30 22.02
CA LYS A 510 -1.15 -9.55 22.49
C LYS A 510 -1.97 -9.05 21.30
N VAL A 511 -1.34 -8.43 20.30
CA VAL A 511 -2.02 -7.95 19.09
C VAL A 511 -2.74 -9.11 18.40
N ALA A 512 -2.09 -10.25 18.18
CA ALA A 512 -2.75 -11.41 17.59
C ALA A 512 -4.00 -11.80 18.39
N ARG A 513 -3.88 -11.91 19.73
CA ARG A 513 -4.99 -12.30 20.62
C ARG A 513 -6.18 -11.34 20.56
N LEU A 514 -5.94 -10.04 20.40
CA LEU A 514 -6.99 -9.03 20.28
C LEU A 514 -7.88 -9.21 19.02
N HIS A 515 -7.39 -9.92 18.00
CA HIS A 515 -8.12 -10.14 16.74
C HIS A 515 -8.86 -11.48 16.68
N LEU A 516 -8.51 -12.45 17.53
CA LEU A 516 -9.02 -13.82 17.40
C LEU A 516 -10.50 -13.96 17.75
N GLU A 517 -10.98 -13.23 18.76
CA GLU A 517 -12.38 -13.34 19.20
C GLU A 517 -13.35 -12.87 18.12
N SER A 518 -13.04 -11.78 17.40
CA SER A 518 -13.85 -11.29 16.27
C SER A 518 -13.93 -12.27 15.11
N LEU A 519 -12.97 -13.18 14.98
CA LEU A 519 -12.98 -14.26 13.98
C LEU A 519 -13.62 -15.55 14.51
N GLY A 520 -14.11 -15.56 15.75
CA GLY A 520 -14.65 -16.75 16.41
C GLY A 520 -13.59 -17.81 16.73
N VAL A 521 -12.31 -17.45 16.73
CA VAL A 521 -11.19 -18.37 17.01
C VAL A 521 -11.07 -18.59 18.52
N LYS A 522 -10.99 -19.86 18.94
CA LYS A 522 -10.80 -20.25 20.34
C LYS A 522 -9.41 -20.82 20.54
N LEU A 523 -8.59 -20.15 21.35
CA LEU A 523 -7.27 -20.65 21.71
C LEU A 523 -7.35 -21.81 22.71
N THR A 524 -6.46 -22.77 22.56
CA THR A 524 -6.20 -23.79 23.58
C THR A 524 -5.32 -23.19 24.66
N THR A 525 -5.67 -23.38 25.93
CA THR A 525 -4.82 -23.00 27.07
C THR A 525 -3.88 -24.16 27.42
N LEU A 526 -2.58 -23.87 27.54
CA LEU A 526 -1.60 -24.86 28.01
C LEU A 526 -1.91 -25.26 29.45
N ARG A 527 -1.90 -26.56 29.73
CA ARG A 527 -1.82 -27.04 31.12
C ARG A 527 -0.41 -26.81 31.68
N PRO A 528 -0.23 -26.62 33.00
CA PRO A 528 1.08 -26.34 33.58
C PRO A 528 2.18 -27.35 33.20
N GLU A 529 1.84 -28.64 33.11
CA GLU A 529 2.80 -29.67 32.70
C GLU A 529 3.21 -29.59 31.22
N GLN A 530 2.33 -29.09 30.34
CA GLN A 530 2.66 -28.88 28.93
C GLN A 530 3.59 -27.66 28.76
N ALA A 531 3.30 -26.58 29.48
CA ALA A 531 4.11 -25.37 29.49
C ALA A 531 5.53 -25.66 30.02
N SER A 532 5.63 -26.42 31.12
CA SER A 532 6.91 -26.88 31.66
C SER A 532 7.67 -27.81 30.70
N TYR A 533 6.98 -28.66 29.94
CA TYR A 533 7.61 -29.60 29.01
C TYR A 533 8.32 -28.89 27.85
N ILE A 534 7.74 -27.81 27.33
CA ILE A 534 8.33 -27.02 26.23
C ILE A 534 9.11 -25.79 26.72
N GLY A 535 9.19 -25.56 28.02
CA GLY A 535 9.99 -24.50 28.63
C GLY A 535 9.46 -23.08 28.42
N VAL A 536 8.13 -22.89 28.41
CA VAL A 536 7.50 -21.56 28.24
C VAL A 536 6.49 -21.27 29.37
N PRO A 537 6.16 -20.01 29.67
CA PRO A 537 5.03 -19.68 30.55
C PRO A 537 3.68 -20.07 29.91
N VAL A 538 2.66 -20.33 30.74
CA VAL A 538 1.30 -20.65 30.25
C VAL A 538 0.71 -19.55 29.37
N GLU A 539 1.03 -18.29 29.68
CA GLU A 539 0.55 -17.10 28.96
C GLU A 539 1.47 -16.64 27.81
N GLY A 540 2.61 -17.31 27.63
CA GLY A 540 3.64 -16.93 26.67
C GLY A 540 4.72 -15.99 27.23
N PRO A 541 5.65 -15.50 26.39
CA PRO A 541 5.74 -15.75 24.96
C PRO A 541 5.97 -17.23 24.61
N PHE A 542 5.35 -17.70 23.53
CA PHE A 542 5.27 -19.13 23.18
C PHE A 542 6.39 -19.61 22.25
N LYS A 543 7.21 -18.71 21.74
CA LYS A 543 8.25 -19.00 20.75
C LYS A 543 9.55 -18.26 21.08
N PRO A 544 10.71 -18.84 20.76
CA PRO A 544 11.98 -18.14 20.92
C PRO A 544 12.08 -16.93 19.98
N ASP A 545 12.99 -16.00 20.27
CA ASP A 545 13.10 -14.74 19.52
C ASP A 545 13.39 -14.94 18.03
N HIS A 546 14.26 -15.89 17.69
CA HIS A 546 14.65 -16.21 16.31
C HIS A 546 13.61 -17.04 15.54
N TYR A 547 12.45 -17.34 16.13
CA TYR A 547 11.41 -18.09 15.44
C TYR A 547 10.84 -17.24 14.31
N ARG A 548 10.76 -17.82 13.10
CA ARG A 548 10.26 -17.14 11.89
C ARG A 548 8.74 -17.18 11.79
N TYR A 549 8.08 -16.92 12.92
CA TYR A 549 6.63 -16.79 13.10
C TYR A 549 5.83 -18.03 13.43
#